data_AF-A0A931QGK1-F1
#
_entry.id   AF-A0A931QGK1-F1
#
_cell.length_a   1.000
_cell.length_b   1.000
_cell.length_c   1.000
_cell.angle_alpha   90.00
_cell.angle_beta   90.00
_cell.angle_gamma   90.00
#
_symmetry.space_group_name_H-M   'P 1'
#
loop_
_entity.id
_entity.type
_entity.pdbx_description
1 polymer ?
#
loop_
_entity_poly.entity_id
_entity_poly.type
_entity_poly.pdbx_seq_one_letter_code
_entity_poly.pdbx_strand_id
1 'polypeptide(L)'
;MGEKKKDLPKVYPFVQQEPAHKPQPSASLPVSRSNSKVSERGLLSVLTLLISLGALTTALLGGGKLILDIFNDGLFNNLDKIGAKAIVLGLAYIFGWLTAAVSVRVYNNLILPIIIKIYTWACLVAVDLLYLKIIQKLYEQKYDIPHYFAYLLIIAAGLAALVGLHLILEGHDLRPYAIPLLLVCLIQLAFIVFRYVFTTDAKSLYLPGDLIFFGAMTFFSILMIAHMGILTPFRRRLTGFFDRNSLVIRPER
;
A
#
# COMPACT_ATOMS: atom_id res chain seq x y z
N MET A 1 -26.00 53.95 61.44
CA MET A 1 -25.50 54.35 60.10
C MET A 1 -23.98 54.23 60.11
N GLY A 2 -23.40 53.52 59.14
CA GLY A 2 -21.97 53.62 58.78
C GLY A 2 -21.15 52.33 58.98
N GLU A 3 -20.95 51.57 57.91
CA GLU A 3 -20.29 50.27 57.81
C GLU A 3 -18.75 50.25 57.98
N LYS A 4 -18.25 49.07 58.37
CA LYS A 4 -16.86 48.59 58.27
C LYS A 4 -16.42 48.45 56.80
N LYS A 5 -15.17 48.78 56.47
CA LYS A 5 -14.41 48.10 55.40
C LYS A 5 -13.33 47.21 56.00
N LYS A 6 -13.46 45.91 55.70
CA LYS A 6 -12.54 44.81 55.99
C LYS A 6 -11.54 44.70 54.84
N ASP A 7 -10.26 44.67 55.14
CA ASP A 7 -9.24 44.20 54.20
C ASP A 7 -9.32 42.67 54.09
N LEU A 8 -9.52 42.19 52.86
CA LEU A 8 -9.64 40.77 52.54
C LEU A 8 -8.24 40.16 52.33
N PRO A 9 -7.99 38.94 52.86
CA PRO A 9 -6.77 38.19 52.57
C PRO A 9 -6.76 37.70 51.12
N LYS A 10 -5.60 37.81 50.49
CA LYS A 10 -5.32 37.39 49.11
C LYS A 10 -5.26 35.86 49.04
N VAL A 11 -6.41 35.22 48.81
CA VAL A 11 -6.52 33.78 48.55
C VAL A 11 -6.38 33.54 47.04
N TYR A 12 -5.43 32.70 46.64
CA TYR A 12 -5.29 32.23 45.26
C TYR A 12 -6.30 31.09 45.00
N PRO A 13 -7.09 31.10 43.91
CA PRO A 13 -8.28 30.25 43.81
C PRO A 13 -8.06 28.82 43.27
N PHE A 14 -6.82 28.31 43.21
CA PHE A 14 -6.57 26.97 42.60
C PHE A 14 -5.63 26.05 43.37
N VAL A 15 -5.37 26.31 44.67
CA VAL A 15 -4.71 25.32 45.54
C VAL A 15 -5.78 24.58 46.32
N GLN A 16 -6.26 23.47 45.76
CA GLN A 16 -7.13 22.55 46.48
C GLN A 16 -6.27 21.81 47.52
N GLN A 17 -6.43 22.17 48.79
CA GLN A 17 -5.81 21.47 49.91
C GLN A 17 -6.37 20.05 49.99
N GLU A 18 -5.54 19.06 49.71
CA GLU A 18 -5.84 17.64 49.84
C GLU A 18 -5.93 17.28 51.33
N PRO A 19 -7.05 16.75 51.84
CA PRO A 19 -7.14 16.32 53.23
C PRO A 19 -6.34 15.03 53.43
N ALA A 20 -5.42 15.07 54.40
CA ALA A 20 -4.58 13.95 54.83
C ALA A 20 -5.40 12.67 55.09
N HIS A 21 -5.26 11.69 54.19
CA HIS A 21 -5.79 10.34 54.41
C HIS A 21 -4.66 9.42 54.87
N LYS A 22 -4.89 8.73 55.99
CA LYS A 22 -3.97 7.79 56.64
C LYS A 22 -3.45 6.73 55.64
N PRO A 23 -2.18 6.30 55.71
CA PRO A 23 -1.66 5.26 54.84
C PRO A 23 -2.33 3.92 55.14
N GLN A 24 -3.19 3.47 54.24
CA GLN A 24 -3.58 2.05 54.14
C GLN A 24 -2.44 1.29 53.44
N PRO A 25 -2.01 0.12 53.96
CA PRO A 25 -0.99 -0.70 53.30
C PRO A 25 -1.65 -1.47 52.15
N SER A 26 -1.70 -0.86 50.96
CA SER A 26 -2.16 -1.54 49.74
C SER A 26 -1.00 -2.22 49.04
N ALA A 27 -0.93 -3.53 49.27
CA ALA A 27 -0.41 -4.59 48.41
C ALA A 27 0.81 -4.23 47.55
N SER A 28 1.97 -4.76 47.94
CA SER A 28 3.04 -5.08 46.99
C SER A 28 2.43 -5.66 45.72
N LEU A 29 2.57 -4.94 44.60
CA LEU A 29 2.36 -5.51 43.27
C LEU A 29 3.07 -6.86 43.26
N PRO A 30 2.41 -7.97 42.87
CA PRO A 30 3.17 -9.18 42.59
C PRO A 30 4.11 -8.79 41.46
N VAL A 31 5.40 -8.67 41.78
CA VAL A 31 6.46 -8.77 40.79
C VAL A 31 6.27 -10.14 40.19
N SER A 32 5.50 -10.20 39.10
CA SER A 32 5.37 -11.39 38.29
C SER A 32 6.77 -11.63 37.75
N ARG A 33 7.52 -12.47 38.48
CA ARG A 33 8.65 -13.22 37.96
C ARG A 33 8.07 -14.10 36.86
N SER A 34 7.89 -13.49 35.70
CA SER A 34 7.59 -14.17 34.45
C SER A 34 8.82 -14.99 34.13
N ASN A 35 8.79 -16.25 34.56
CA ASN A 35 9.59 -17.31 33.98
C ASN A 35 9.50 -17.20 32.46
N SER A 36 10.62 -17.40 31.79
CA SER A 36 10.89 -17.27 30.35
C SER A 36 10.04 -18.16 29.44
N LYS A 37 8.71 -18.11 29.55
CA LYS A 37 7.81 -18.61 28.51
C LYS A 37 7.75 -17.51 27.46
N VAL A 38 8.51 -17.73 26.38
CA VAL A 38 8.38 -16.96 25.14
C VAL A 38 6.89 -16.82 24.85
N SER A 39 6.38 -15.59 24.76
CA SER A 39 4.97 -15.36 24.48
C SER A 39 4.65 -16.01 23.14
N GLU A 40 3.82 -17.05 23.14
CA GLU A 40 3.41 -17.78 21.92
C GLU A 40 2.84 -16.82 20.86
N ARG A 41 2.21 -15.73 21.32
CA ARG A 41 1.71 -14.63 20.47
C ARG A 41 2.85 -13.84 19.82
N GLY A 42 3.91 -13.55 20.57
CA GLY A 42 5.11 -12.89 20.03
C GLY A 42 5.79 -13.75 18.97
N LEU A 43 5.92 -15.05 19.22
CA LEU A 43 6.49 -16.00 18.27
C LEU A 43 5.64 -16.12 17.00
N LEU A 44 4.32 -16.23 17.11
CA LEU A 44 3.39 -16.27 15.97
C LEU A 44 3.41 -14.95 15.17
N SER A 45 3.53 -13.80 15.83
CA SER A 45 3.66 -12.50 15.17
C SER A 45 4.95 -12.41 14.35
N VAL A 46 6.08 -12.87 14.91
CA VAL A 46 7.36 -12.91 14.20
C VAL A 46 7.33 -13.91 13.04
N LEU A 47 6.76 -15.10 13.25
CA LEU A 47 6.65 -16.12 12.21
C LEU A 47 5.81 -15.61 11.02
N THR A 48 4.62 -15.04 11.29
CA THR A 48 3.77 -14.48 10.24
C THR A 48 4.41 -13.28 9.55
N LEU A 49 5.17 -12.45 10.28
CA LEU A 49 5.99 -11.41 9.67
C LEU A 49 7.02 -12.02 8.71
N LEU A 50 7.81 -13.01 9.13
CA LEU A 50 8.85 -13.59 8.28
C LEU A 50 8.28 -14.29 7.05
N ILE A 51 7.17 -15.01 7.21
CA ILE A 51 6.49 -15.68 6.08
C ILE A 51 5.94 -14.64 5.10
N SER A 52 5.22 -13.62 5.59
CA SER A 52 4.67 -12.59 4.73
C SER A 52 5.77 -11.79 4.03
N LEU A 53 6.84 -11.45 4.75
CA LEU A 53 7.99 -10.77 4.21
C LEU A 53 8.66 -11.60 3.12
N GLY A 54 8.98 -12.87 3.37
CA GLY A 54 9.59 -13.77 2.40
C GLY A 54 8.74 -13.94 1.14
N ALA A 55 7.44 -14.17 1.31
CA ALA A 55 6.51 -14.34 0.20
C ALA A 55 6.34 -13.06 -0.64
N LEU A 56 6.10 -11.90 0.00
CA LEU A 56 5.96 -10.62 -0.70
C LEU A 56 7.26 -10.20 -1.39
N THR A 57 8.41 -10.41 -0.73
CA THR A 57 9.72 -10.10 -1.32
C THR A 57 9.97 -10.96 -2.56
N THR A 58 9.69 -12.25 -2.48
CA THR A 58 9.84 -13.17 -3.62
C THR A 58 8.93 -12.77 -4.77
N ALA A 59 7.67 -12.42 -4.47
CA ALA A 59 6.71 -11.98 -5.49
C ALA A 59 7.13 -10.65 -6.15
N LEU A 60 7.56 -9.66 -5.35
CA LEU A 60 7.96 -8.35 -5.86
C LEU A 60 9.29 -8.40 -6.61
N LEU A 61 10.30 -9.14 -6.10
CA LEU A 61 11.56 -9.33 -6.82
C LEU A 61 11.36 -10.15 -8.09
N GLY A 62 10.52 -11.18 -8.05
CA GLY A 62 10.17 -11.96 -9.25
C GLY A 62 9.42 -11.13 -10.29
N GLY A 63 8.50 -10.25 -9.85
CA GLY A 63 7.84 -9.27 -10.70
C GLY A 63 8.83 -8.24 -11.28
N GLY A 64 9.75 -7.74 -10.46
CA GLY A 64 10.83 -6.85 -10.90
C GLY A 64 11.73 -7.51 -11.95
N LYS A 65 12.11 -8.78 -11.75
CA LYS A 65 12.84 -9.56 -12.75
C LYS A 65 12.04 -9.68 -14.06
N LEU A 66 10.74 -9.96 -13.99
CA LEU A 66 9.90 -10.03 -15.17
C LEU A 66 9.87 -8.70 -15.93
N ILE A 67 9.85 -7.56 -15.22
CA ILE A 67 9.99 -6.24 -15.84
C ILE A 67 11.38 -6.11 -16.50
N LEU A 68 12.47 -6.49 -15.83
CA LEU A 68 13.81 -6.45 -16.42
C LEU A 68 13.94 -7.34 -17.68
N ASP A 69 13.36 -8.55 -17.66
CA ASP A 69 13.29 -9.45 -18.80
C ASP A 69 12.56 -8.74 -19.98
N ILE A 70 11.46 -8.04 -19.70
CA ILE A 70 10.72 -7.25 -20.70
C ILE A 70 11.56 -6.09 -21.25
N PHE A 71 12.38 -5.46 -20.41
CA PHE A 71 13.25 -4.36 -20.81
C PHE A 71 14.41 -4.81 -21.70
N ASN A 72 15.05 -5.93 -21.35
CA ASN A 72 16.27 -6.42 -22.01
C ASN A 72 15.96 -7.26 -23.24
N ASP A 73 15.15 -8.30 -23.09
CA ASP A 73 14.86 -9.26 -24.17
C ASP A 73 13.65 -8.82 -25.00
N GLY A 74 12.92 -7.79 -24.54
CA GLY A 74 11.67 -7.34 -25.15
C GLY A 74 10.47 -8.16 -24.69
N LEU A 75 9.29 -7.53 -24.71
CA LEU A 75 8.05 -8.20 -24.32
C LEU A 75 7.74 -9.41 -25.22
N PHE A 76 8.02 -9.27 -26.52
CA PHE A 76 7.73 -10.26 -27.55
C PHE A 76 8.36 -11.63 -27.26
N ASN A 77 9.61 -11.63 -26.77
CA ASN A 77 10.34 -12.87 -26.48
C ASN A 77 9.93 -13.53 -25.15
N ASN A 78 9.15 -12.84 -24.32
CA ASN A 78 8.77 -13.29 -22.99
C ASN A 78 7.30 -13.71 -22.85
N LEU A 79 6.46 -13.43 -23.85
CA LEU A 79 5.01 -13.62 -23.80
C LEU A 79 4.56 -15.08 -23.56
N ASP A 80 5.17 -16.05 -24.22
CA ASP A 80 4.81 -17.48 -24.09
C ASP A 80 4.97 -18.00 -22.65
N LYS A 81 5.93 -17.46 -21.90
CA LYS A 81 6.21 -17.89 -20.52
C LYS A 81 5.64 -16.94 -19.48
N ILE A 82 5.12 -15.78 -19.90
CA ILE A 82 4.60 -14.74 -19.01
C ILE A 82 3.40 -15.23 -18.21
N GLY A 83 2.50 -16.02 -18.82
CA GLY A 83 1.30 -16.52 -18.14
C GLY A 83 1.63 -17.39 -16.93
N ALA A 84 2.52 -18.37 -17.11
CA ALA A 84 2.97 -19.25 -16.02
C ALA A 84 3.72 -18.45 -14.94
N LYS A 85 4.64 -17.56 -15.34
CA LYS A 85 5.35 -16.67 -14.40
C LYS A 85 4.36 -15.82 -13.60
N ALA A 86 3.35 -15.24 -14.26
CA ALA A 86 2.34 -14.39 -13.62
C ALA A 86 1.48 -15.14 -12.62
N ILE A 87 1.07 -16.39 -12.91
CA ILE A 87 0.29 -17.21 -11.97
C ILE A 87 1.11 -17.51 -10.70
N VAL A 88 2.36 -17.95 -10.87
CA VAL A 88 3.23 -18.29 -9.73
C VAL A 88 3.51 -17.05 -8.87
N LEU A 89 3.81 -15.90 -9.50
CA LEU A 89 4.02 -14.64 -8.79
C LEU A 89 2.74 -14.15 -8.11
N GLY A 90 1.59 -14.27 -8.76
CA GLY A 90 0.29 -13.91 -8.22
C GLY A 90 -0.07 -14.74 -6.98
N LEU A 91 0.18 -16.05 -7.01
CA LEU A 91 -0.03 -16.93 -5.85
C LEU A 91 0.88 -16.56 -4.69
N ALA A 92 2.18 -16.35 -4.94
CA ALA A 92 3.13 -15.91 -3.93
C ALA A 92 2.71 -14.55 -3.33
N TYR A 93 2.25 -13.62 -4.17
CA TYR A 93 1.78 -12.32 -3.74
C TYR A 93 0.53 -12.42 -2.87
N ILE A 94 -0.51 -13.15 -3.30
CA ILE A 94 -1.75 -13.32 -2.54
C ILE A 94 -1.48 -13.98 -1.18
N PHE A 95 -0.66 -15.02 -1.16
CA PHE A 95 -0.30 -15.72 0.07
C PHE A 95 0.46 -14.82 1.05
N GLY A 96 1.45 -14.06 0.56
CA GLY A 96 2.17 -13.07 1.35
C GLY A 96 1.27 -11.94 1.84
N TRP A 97 0.37 -11.47 0.97
CA TRP A 97 -0.59 -10.41 1.26
C TRP A 97 -1.58 -10.82 2.37
N LEU A 98 -2.14 -12.02 2.31
CA LEU A 98 -3.04 -12.55 3.35
C LEU A 98 -2.32 -12.68 4.69
N THR A 99 -1.11 -13.24 4.67
CA THR A 99 -0.30 -13.40 5.88
C THR A 99 0.08 -12.03 6.47
N ALA A 100 0.40 -11.05 5.63
CA ALA A 100 0.68 -9.69 6.06
C ALA A 100 -0.54 -9.03 6.67
N ALA A 101 -1.71 -9.18 6.04
CA ALA A 101 -2.98 -8.68 6.56
C ALA A 101 -3.28 -9.22 7.96
N VAL A 102 -3.04 -10.52 8.20
CA VAL A 102 -3.16 -11.14 9.53
C VAL A 102 -2.13 -10.57 10.50
N SER A 103 -0.87 -10.47 10.10
CA SER A 103 0.22 -9.98 10.96
C SER A 103 0.00 -8.54 11.44
N VAL A 104 -0.44 -7.65 10.55
CA VAL A 104 -0.76 -6.26 10.92
C VAL A 104 -2.01 -6.20 11.79
N ARG A 105 -3.11 -6.86 11.41
CA ARG A 105 -4.43 -6.64 12.04
C ARG A 105 -4.69 -7.48 13.27
N VAL A 106 -4.23 -8.73 13.30
CA VAL A 106 -4.49 -9.65 14.41
C VAL A 106 -3.43 -9.50 15.50
N TYR A 107 -2.17 -9.41 15.07
CA TYR A 107 -1.00 -9.39 15.96
C TYR A 107 -0.44 -7.98 16.21
N ASN A 108 -1.02 -6.92 15.64
CA ASN A 108 -0.60 -5.52 15.79
C ASN A 108 0.91 -5.32 15.55
N ASN A 109 1.45 -5.97 14.51
CA ASN A 109 2.86 -5.85 14.20
C ASN A 109 3.20 -4.43 13.71
N LEU A 110 4.14 -3.76 14.37
CA LEU A 110 4.54 -2.38 14.06
C LEU A 110 5.58 -2.27 12.94
N ILE A 111 6.39 -3.32 12.72
CA ILE A 111 7.49 -3.31 11.75
C ILE A 111 6.95 -3.52 10.33
N LEU A 112 6.00 -4.45 10.18
CA LEU A 112 5.48 -4.84 8.87
C LEU A 112 4.86 -3.66 8.08
N PRO A 113 4.10 -2.74 8.71
CA PRO A 113 3.63 -1.53 8.04
C PRO A 113 4.74 -0.64 7.45
N ILE A 114 5.89 -0.56 8.12
CA ILE A 114 7.03 0.24 7.64
C ILE A 114 7.61 -0.41 6.39
N ILE A 115 7.80 -1.74 6.42
CA ILE A 115 8.33 -2.49 5.26
C ILE A 115 7.38 -2.39 4.07
N ILE A 116 6.06 -2.54 4.29
CA ILE A 116 5.07 -2.45 3.22
C ILE A 116 5.10 -1.06 2.56
N LYS A 117 5.29 0.03 3.32
CA LYS A 117 5.45 1.37 2.72
C LYS A 117 6.64 1.45 1.76
N ILE A 118 7.76 0.83 2.11
CA ILE A 118 8.95 0.74 1.24
C ILE A 118 8.59 -0.08 -0.01
N TYR A 119 7.90 -1.20 0.16
CA TYR A 119 7.46 -2.04 -0.96
C TYR A 119 6.48 -1.33 -1.88
N THR A 120 5.58 -0.50 -1.35
CA THR A 120 4.68 0.30 -2.18
C THR A 120 5.46 1.31 -3.03
N TRP A 121 6.47 1.99 -2.47
CA TRP A 121 7.32 2.89 -3.24
C TRP A 121 8.14 2.15 -4.31
N ALA A 122 8.76 1.03 -3.96
CA ALA A 122 9.50 0.21 -4.91
C ALA A 122 8.59 -0.31 -6.04
N CYS A 123 7.37 -0.74 -5.71
CA CYS A 123 6.36 -1.18 -6.66
C CYS A 123 5.92 -0.03 -7.58
N LEU A 124 5.71 1.18 -7.05
CA LEU A 124 5.40 2.36 -7.85
C LEU A 124 6.49 2.63 -8.88
N VAL A 125 7.76 2.69 -8.45
CA VAL A 125 8.89 2.93 -9.35
C VAL A 125 8.94 1.86 -10.45
N ALA A 126 8.73 0.60 -10.10
CA ALA A 126 8.71 -0.49 -11.08
C ALA A 126 7.57 -0.33 -12.10
N VAL A 127 6.38 0.07 -11.66
CA VAL A 127 5.23 0.35 -12.53
C VAL A 127 5.50 1.55 -13.44
N ASP A 128 6.07 2.63 -12.91
CA ASP A 128 6.40 3.83 -13.69
C ASP A 128 7.44 3.52 -14.78
N LEU A 129 8.46 2.73 -14.46
CA LEU A 129 9.45 2.27 -15.44
C LEU A 129 8.79 1.40 -16.52
N LEU A 130 7.98 0.41 -16.12
CA LEU A 130 7.24 -0.41 -17.07
C LEU A 130 6.35 0.44 -17.97
N TYR A 131 5.68 1.45 -17.42
CA TYR A 131 4.83 2.36 -18.16
C TYR A 131 5.62 3.15 -19.21
N LEU A 132 6.78 3.72 -18.84
CA LEU A 132 7.67 4.40 -19.80
C LEU A 132 8.08 3.48 -20.95
N LYS A 133 8.35 2.20 -20.67
CA LYS A 133 8.68 1.22 -21.71
C LYS A 133 7.51 0.93 -22.64
N ILE A 134 6.30 0.86 -22.10
CA ILE A 134 5.08 0.70 -22.89
C ILE A 134 4.87 1.93 -23.77
N ILE A 135 5.01 3.15 -23.23
CA ILE A 135 4.92 4.40 -24.01
C ILE A 135 5.90 4.39 -25.20
N GLN A 136 7.14 3.95 -24.98
CA GLN A 136 8.12 3.80 -26.06
C GLN A 136 7.59 2.85 -27.17
N LYS A 137 6.99 1.72 -26.79
CA LYS A 137 6.46 0.74 -27.75
C LYS A 137 5.21 1.24 -28.48
N LEU A 138 4.35 1.97 -27.79
CA LEU A 138 3.18 2.64 -28.38
C LEU A 138 3.63 3.68 -29.42
N TYR A 139 4.60 4.52 -29.05
CA TYR A 139 5.18 5.54 -29.93
C TYR A 139 5.80 4.96 -31.20
N GLU A 140 6.49 3.81 -31.10
CA GLU A 140 7.05 3.09 -32.25
C GLU A 140 5.97 2.55 -33.21
N GLN A 141 4.71 2.40 -32.78
CA GLN A 141 3.59 1.85 -33.58
C GLN A 141 3.91 0.50 -34.25
N LYS A 142 4.73 -0.33 -33.57
CA LYS A 142 5.18 -1.65 -33.99
C LYS A 142 4.64 -2.74 -33.06
N TYR A 143 3.33 -2.75 -32.86
CA TYR A 143 2.65 -3.74 -32.04
C TYR A 143 1.36 -4.23 -32.71
N ASP A 144 0.97 -5.46 -32.37
CA ASP A 144 -0.29 -6.06 -32.78
C ASP A 144 -1.30 -6.04 -31.64
N ILE A 145 -2.58 -6.31 -31.95
CA ILE A 145 -3.67 -6.30 -30.97
C ILE A 145 -3.39 -7.19 -29.73
N PRO A 146 -2.90 -8.44 -29.85
CA PRO A 146 -2.60 -9.27 -28.67
C PRO A 146 -1.53 -8.64 -27.76
N HIS A 147 -0.53 -8.01 -28.36
CA HIS A 147 0.56 -7.35 -27.64
C HIS A 147 0.05 -6.12 -26.89
N TYR A 148 -0.86 -5.36 -27.51
CA TYR A 148 -1.53 -4.24 -26.87
C TYR A 148 -2.29 -4.69 -25.61
N PHE A 149 -3.06 -5.77 -25.69
CA PHE A 149 -3.73 -6.34 -24.53
C PHE A 149 -2.75 -6.83 -23.46
N ALA A 150 -1.62 -7.42 -23.85
CA ALA A 150 -0.59 -7.80 -22.89
C ALA A 150 -0.01 -6.58 -22.14
N TYR A 151 0.24 -5.45 -22.83
CA TYR A 151 0.66 -4.21 -22.17
C TYR A 151 -0.35 -3.77 -21.11
N LEU A 152 -1.65 -3.77 -21.44
CA LEU A 152 -2.73 -3.43 -20.52
C LEU A 152 -2.78 -4.37 -19.31
N LEU A 153 -2.68 -5.68 -19.53
CA LEU A 153 -2.75 -6.66 -18.45
C LEU A 153 -1.57 -6.57 -17.49
N ILE A 154 -0.35 -6.39 -18.01
CA ILE A 154 0.86 -6.33 -17.17
C ILE A 154 0.85 -5.04 -16.33
N ILE A 155 0.49 -3.89 -16.93
CA ILE A 155 0.40 -2.66 -16.16
C ILE A 155 -0.74 -2.72 -15.14
N ALA A 156 -1.89 -3.30 -15.49
CA ALA A 156 -3.00 -3.51 -14.58
C ALA A 156 -2.61 -4.42 -13.40
N ALA A 157 -1.83 -5.48 -13.65
CA ALA A 157 -1.31 -6.35 -12.59
C ALA A 157 -0.36 -5.60 -11.65
N GLY A 158 0.53 -4.75 -12.19
CA GLY A 158 1.40 -3.89 -11.38
C GLY A 158 0.63 -2.90 -10.51
N LEU A 159 -0.37 -2.22 -11.09
CA LEU A 159 -1.25 -1.31 -10.36
C LEU A 159 -2.11 -2.04 -9.30
N ALA A 160 -2.58 -3.24 -9.61
CA ALA A 160 -3.30 -4.08 -8.65
C ALA A 160 -2.40 -4.51 -7.47
N ALA A 161 -1.13 -4.82 -7.73
CA ALA A 161 -0.16 -5.08 -6.66
C ALA A 161 0.06 -3.84 -5.79
N LEU A 162 0.24 -2.66 -6.40
CA LEU A 162 0.36 -1.40 -5.66
C LEU A 162 -0.86 -1.14 -4.75
N VAL A 163 -2.08 -1.27 -5.29
CA VAL A 163 -3.34 -1.12 -4.53
C VAL A 163 -3.46 -2.18 -3.45
N GLY A 164 -3.08 -3.42 -3.73
CA GLY A 164 -3.08 -4.49 -2.74
C GLY A 164 -2.20 -4.15 -1.54
N LEU A 165 -0.96 -3.69 -1.76
CA LEU A 165 -0.07 -3.27 -0.68
C LEU A 165 -0.68 -2.11 0.13
N HIS A 166 -1.27 -1.14 -0.54
CA HIS A 166 -1.98 -0.04 0.10
C HIS A 166 -3.12 -0.52 1.01
N LEU A 167 -3.88 -1.54 0.60
CA LEU A 167 -4.98 -2.10 1.38
C LEU A 167 -4.53 -2.81 2.67
N ILE A 168 -3.27 -3.19 2.81
CA ILE A 168 -2.75 -3.76 4.07
C ILE A 168 -2.60 -2.67 5.12
N LEU A 169 -2.23 -1.45 4.72
CA LEU A 169 -1.90 -0.36 5.63
C LEU A 169 -3.15 0.42 6.07
N GLU A 170 -3.27 0.65 7.37
CA GLU A 170 -4.29 1.54 7.91
C GLU A 170 -3.85 3.01 7.78
N GLY A 171 -4.77 3.86 7.28
CA GLY A 171 -4.52 5.30 7.16
C GLY A 171 -3.43 5.69 6.16
N HIS A 172 -2.98 4.77 5.30
CA HIS A 172 -2.05 5.11 4.23
C HIS A 172 -2.74 6.03 3.21
N ASP A 173 -1.99 6.96 2.64
CA ASP A 173 -2.47 7.94 1.68
C ASP A 173 -1.83 7.66 0.32
N LEU A 174 -2.66 7.48 -0.72
CA LEU A 174 -2.20 7.24 -2.09
C LEU A 174 -1.83 8.53 -2.83
N ARG A 175 -2.21 9.71 -2.31
CA ARG A 175 -2.01 10.99 -3.00
C ARG A 175 -0.55 11.25 -3.40
N PRO A 176 0.46 11.01 -2.52
CA PRO A 176 1.86 11.21 -2.90
C PRO A 176 2.32 10.28 -4.02
N TYR A 177 1.75 9.07 -4.09
CA TYR A 177 2.09 8.05 -5.09
C TYR A 177 1.48 8.35 -6.47
N ALA A 178 0.46 9.22 -6.52
CA ALA A 178 -0.15 9.64 -7.78
C ALA A 178 0.71 10.64 -8.56
N ILE A 179 1.59 11.38 -7.88
CA ILE A 179 2.41 12.44 -8.49
C ILE A 179 3.37 11.86 -9.54
N PRO A 180 4.18 10.82 -9.24
CA PRO A 180 5.04 10.20 -10.26
C PRO A 180 4.23 9.65 -11.44
N LEU A 181 3.11 8.97 -11.16
CA LEU A 181 2.27 8.36 -12.19
C LEU A 181 1.66 9.40 -13.13
N LEU A 182 1.19 10.53 -12.59
CA LEU A 182 0.70 11.66 -13.38
C LEU A 182 1.79 12.30 -14.24
N LEU A 183 3.01 12.40 -13.70
CA LEU A 183 4.14 12.91 -14.46
C LEU A 183 4.41 12.03 -15.68
N VAL A 184 4.34 10.70 -15.54
CA VAL A 184 4.45 9.78 -16.68
C VAL A 184 3.26 9.91 -17.64
N CYS A 185 2.04 10.13 -17.14
CA CYS A 185 0.88 10.41 -18.00
C CYS A 185 1.07 11.70 -18.84
N LEU A 186 1.64 12.75 -18.24
CA LEU A 186 1.96 13.99 -18.96
C LEU A 186 3.01 13.75 -20.04
N ILE A 187 4.03 12.93 -19.74
CA ILE A 187 5.02 12.49 -20.73
C ILE A 187 4.34 11.73 -21.88
N GLN A 188 3.43 10.79 -21.59
CA GLN A 188 2.70 10.06 -22.64
C GLN A 188 1.90 11.04 -23.52
N LEU A 189 1.17 11.98 -22.92
CA LEU A 189 0.41 12.97 -23.67
C LEU A 189 1.31 13.78 -24.62
N ALA A 190 2.49 14.20 -24.14
CA ALA A 190 3.48 14.88 -24.98
C ALA A 190 3.95 14.00 -26.15
N PHE A 191 4.20 12.70 -25.93
CA PHE A 191 4.55 11.76 -26.99
C PHE A 191 3.43 11.54 -28.00
N ILE A 192 2.17 11.45 -27.55
CA ILE A 192 1.00 11.35 -28.44
C ILE A 192 0.91 12.59 -29.31
N VAL A 193 0.95 13.78 -28.71
CA VAL A 193 0.91 15.05 -29.46
C VAL A 193 2.07 15.12 -30.45
N PHE A 194 3.29 14.82 -30.01
CA PHE A 194 4.47 14.83 -30.87
C PHE A 194 4.32 13.87 -32.06
N ARG A 195 3.91 12.62 -31.80
CA ARG A 195 3.73 11.60 -32.85
C ARG A 195 2.67 12.03 -33.86
N TYR A 196 1.47 12.39 -33.43
CA TYR A 196 0.34 12.59 -34.34
C TYR A 196 0.28 13.99 -34.97
N VAL A 197 0.89 15.00 -34.36
CA VAL A 197 0.86 16.38 -34.89
C VAL A 197 2.16 16.74 -35.62
N PHE A 198 3.31 16.24 -35.14
CA PHE A 198 4.62 16.69 -35.65
C PHE A 198 5.34 15.65 -36.52
N THR A 199 4.85 14.42 -36.65
CA THR A 199 5.45 13.40 -37.54
C THR A 199 4.53 13.04 -38.70
N THR A 200 5.11 12.88 -39.89
CA THR A 200 4.36 12.62 -41.13
C THR A 200 4.05 11.14 -41.37
N ASP A 201 4.74 10.24 -40.66
CA ASP A 201 4.61 8.78 -40.80
C ASP A 201 3.69 8.14 -39.75
N ALA A 202 3.00 8.96 -38.94
CA ALA A 202 2.11 8.47 -37.91
C ALA A 202 0.89 7.74 -38.49
N LYS A 203 0.67 6.51 -38.00
CA LYS A 203 -0.49 5.69 -38.40
C LYS A 203 -1.69 6.03 -37.53
N SER A 204 -2.70 6.68 -38.13
CA SER A 204 -3.96 7.08 -37.46
C SER A 204 -4.67 5.95 -36.71
N LEU A 205 -4.61 4.71 -37.24
CA LEU A 205 -5.25 3.54 -36.65
C LEU A 205 -4.80 3.22 -35.21
N TYR A 206 -3.60 3.65 -34.83
CA TYR A 206 -3.04 3.40 -33.50
C TYR A 206 -3.51 4.42 -32.44
N LEU A 207 -4.07 5.56 -32.87
CA LEU A 207 -4.46 6.66 -31.99
C LEU A 207 -5.47 6.24 -30.91
N PRO A 208 -6.53 5.45 -31.23
CA PRO A 208 -7.47 5.00 -30.20
C PRO A 208 -6.79 4.18 -29.11
N GLY A 209 -5.79 3.36 -29.46
CA GLY A 209 -5.02 2.58 -28.48
C GLY A 209 -4.24 3.50 -27.54
N ASP A 210 -3.53 4.47 -28.09
CA ASP A 210 -2.77 5.44 -27.29
C ASP A 210 -3.68 6.24 -26.34
N LEU A 211 -4.85 6.68 -26.82
CA LEU A 211 -5.83 7.42 -26.04
C LEU A 211 -6.50 6.55 -24.95
N ILE A 212 -6.80 5.29 -25.24
CA ILE A 212 -7.34 4.35 -24.24
C ILE A 212 -6.32 4.12 -23.14
N PHE A 213 -5.05 3.89 -23.51
CA PHE A 213 -3.97 3.66 -22.55
C PHE A 213 -3.76 4.90 -21.68
N PHE A 214 -3.63 6.07 -22.30
CA PHE A 214 -3.51 7.36 -21.60
C PHE A 214 -4.71 7.63 -20.69
N GLY A 215 -5.92 7.42 -21.19
CA GLY A 215 -7.16 7.61 -20.45
C GLY A 215 -7.26 6.69 -19.23
N ALA A 216 -6.91 5.41 -19.38
CA ALA A 216 -6.92 4.44 -18.29
C ALA A 216 -5.91 4.82 -17.17
N MET A 217 -4.68 5.17 -17.55
CA MET A 217 -3.63 5.55 -16.60
C MET A 217 -3.92 6.90 -15.91
N THR A 218 -4.45 7.86 -16.66
CA THR A 218 -4.90 9.15 -16.11
C THR A 218 -6.06 8.97 -15.15
N PHE A 219 -7.06 8.16 -15.53
CA PHE A 219 -8.20 7.82 -14.68
C PHE A 219 -7.72 7.21 -13.36
N PHE A 220 -6.83 6.20 -13.42
CA PHE A 220 -6.27 5.57 -12.23
C PHE A 220 -5.51 6.57 -11.34
N SER A 221 -4.69 7.43 -11.95
CA SER A 221 -3.92 8.46 -11.22
C SER A 221 -4.84 9.48 -10.54
N ILE A 222 -5.91 9.92 -11.21
CA ILE A 222 -6.92 10.80 -10.64
C ILE A 222 -7.64 10.11 -9.49
N LEU A 223 -7.99 8.82 -9.61
CA LEU A 223 -8.58 8.07 -8.50
C LEU A 223 -7.65 8.05 -7.26
N MET A 224 -6.34 7.91 -7.46
CA MET A 224 -5.36 7.98 -6.38
C MET A 224 -5.31 9.39 -5.74
N ILE A 225 -5.34 10.47 -6.53
CA ILE A 225 -5.36 11.86 -6.04
C ILE A 225 -6.63 12.19 -5.30
N ALA A 226 -7.76 11.83 -5.89
CA ALA A 226 -9.07 12.14 -5.33
C ALA A 226 -9.23 11.52 -3.95
N HIS A 227 -8.33 10.60 -3.57
CA HIS A 227 -8.33 9.81 -2.35
C HIS A 227 -9.76 9.38 -2.06
N MET A 228 -10.51 9.08 -3.13
CA MET A 228 -11.90 8.75 -3.02
C MET A 228 -11.86 7.51 -2.17
N GLY A 229 -12.48 7.61 -1.00
CA GLY A 229 -12.58 6.52 -0.05
C GLY A 229 -13.38 5.34 -0.61
N ILE A 230 -13.33 5.08 -1.91
CA ILE A 230 -13.86 3.94 -2.64
C ILE A 230 -13.25 2.64 -2.10
N LEU A 231 -11.99 2.70 -1.66
CA LEU A 231 -11.34 1.58 -0.96
C LEU A 231 -11.63 1.60 0.54
N THR A 232 -12.15 2.69 1.11
CA THR A 232 -12.53 2.76 2.53
C THR A 232 -13.61 1.75 2.93
N PRO A 233 -14.74 1.54 2.20
CA PRO A 233 -15.70 0.51 2.56
C PRO A 233 -15.10 -0.89 2.42
N PHE A 234 -14.25 -1.13 1.43
CA PHE A 234 -13.55 -2.41 1.30
C PHE A 234 -12.60 -2.64 2.47
N ARG A 235 -11.78 -1.64 2.83
CA ARG A 235 -10.89 -1.66 3.99
C ARG A 235 -11.67 -1.87 5.28
N ARG A 236 -12.80 -1.17 5.49
CA ARG A 236 -13.67 -1.35 6.66
C ARG A 236 -14.27 -2.75 6.74
N ARG A 237 -14.71 -3.33 5.62
CA ARG A 237 -15.18 -4.73 5.57
C ARG A 237 -14.07 -5.70 5.94
N LEU A 238 -12.87 -5.46 5.45
CA LEU A 238 -11.72 -6.29 5.72
C LEU A 238 -11.30 -6.21 7.20
N THR A 239 -11.19 -4.98 7.75
CA THR A 239 -10.95 -4.75 9.18
C THR A 239 -12.05 -5.42 10.02
N GLY A 240 -13.32 -5.23 9.69
CA GLY A 240 -14.44 -5.85 10.41
C GLY A 240 -14.47 -7.38 10.36
N PHE A 241 -14.03 -7.99 9.25
CA PHE A 241 -13.85 -9.44 9.17
C PHE A 241 -12.79 -9.94 10.15
N PHE A 242 -11.62 -9.27 10.19
CA PHE A 242 -10.55 -9.66 11.11
C PHE A 242 -10.89 -9.36 12.57
N ASP A 243 -11.52 -8.24 12.87
CA ASP A 243 -11.93 -7.89 14.24
C ASP A 243 -12.90 -8.91 14.83
N ARG A 244 -13.93 -9.30 14.07
CA ARG A 244 -14.93 -10.31 14.49
C ARG A 244 -14.29 -11.67 14.75
N ASN A 245 -13.35 -12.08 13.90
CA ASN A 245 -12.70 -13.38 14.01
C ASN A 245 -11.50 -13.37 14.97
N SER A 246 -10.97 -12.21 15.33
CA SER A 246 -9.85 -12.08 16.27
C SER A 246 -10.23 -12.53 17.69
N LEU A 247 -11.51 -12.44 18.06
CA LEU A 247 -12.02 -12.92 19.35
C LEU A 247 -11.98 -14.45 19.48
N VAL A 248 -12.20 -15.16 18.37
CA VAL A 248 -12.08 -16.64 18.33
C VAL A 248 -10.62 -17.09 18.49
N ILE A 249 -9.67 -16.22 18.10
CA ILE A 249 -8.22 -16.46 18.18
C ILE A 249 -7.62 -15.91 19.50
N ARG A 250 -8.40 -15.13 20.27
CA ARG A 250 -8.05 -14.56 21.58
C ARG A 250 -8.96 -15.17 22.67
N PRO A 251 -8.71 -16.40 23.14
CA PRO A 251 -9.56 -17.01 24.16
C PRO A 251 -9.44 -16.37 25.55
N GLU A 252 -8.54 -15.41 25.76
CA GLU A 252 -8.36 -14.77 27.07
C GLU A 252 -8.53 -13.25 26.98
N ARG A 253 -9.72 -12.80 27.36
CA ARG A 253 -9.91 -11.56 28.11
C ARG A 253 -10.28 -11.93 29.54
#